data_AF-A0A4C1YNA8-F1
#
_entry.id   AF-A0A4C1YNA8-F1
#
_cell.length_a   1.000
_cell.length_b   1.000
_cell.length_c   1.000
_cell.angle_alpha   90.00
_cell.angle_beta   90.00
_cell.angle_gamma   90.00
#
_symmetry.space_group_name_H-M   'P 1'
#
loop_
_entity.id
_entity.type
_entity.pdbx_description
1 polymer ?
#
loop_
_entity_poly.entity_id
_entity_poly.type
_entity_poly.pdbx_seq_one_letter_code
_entity_poly.pdbx_strand_id
1 'polypeptide(L)'
;MRAALIRSASTSVRPPAVGCVCSLSCASSSSTNRSSRHDFKRMTSRDARAKLRPIFTSRLPIKTKVAIYKCYVRTRQTYAAPAWYALCSGLQRQRLQAQQNIVLRLIAGAGWYVKNDVIATDLGVETVEEFVRKLTRCAFNRADAGPHPSLHNLAPHLDRPTKGYQLPRDLVTESPYD
;
A
#
# COMPACT_ATOMS: atom_id res chain seq x y z
N MET A 1 34.80 54.94 -58.11
CA MET A 1 33.73 54.83 -59.13
C MET A 1 33.01 53.50 -58.94
N ARG A 2 31.66 53.56 -58.93
CA ARG A 2 30.65 52.49 -59.06
C ARG A 2 30.26 51.65 -57.81
N ALA A 3 28.97 51.81 -57.51
CA ALA A 3 28.02 51.05 -56.67
C ALA A 3 27.91 49.55 -57.08
N ALA A 4 27.19 48.62 -56.42
CA ALA A 4 25.98 48.71 -55.59
C ALA A 4 25.68 47.35 -54.86
N LEU A 5 25.08 47.41 -53.65
CA LEU A 5 23.80 46.76 -53.19
C LEU A 5 23.67 45.20 -53.27
N ILE A 6 23.12 44.39 -52.33
CA ILE A 6 21.88 44.34 -51.48
C ILE A 6 22.10 43.15 -50.47
N ARG A 7 21.68 43.07 -49.19
CA ARG A 7 20.31 42.83 -48.66
C ARG A 7 20.31 42.75 -47.11
N SER A 8 19.30 43.35 -46.48
CA SER A 8 18.97 43.33 -45.04
C SER A 8 18.29 42.04 -44.55
N ALA A 9 18.43 41.73 -43.24
CA ALA A 9 17.41 41.14 -42.35
C ALA A 9 17.95 41.15 -40.89
N SER A 10 17.57 42.12 -40.06
CA SER A 10 16.49 42.12 -39.06
C SER A 10 16.55 41.03 -37.97
N THR A 11 16.73 41.55 -36.76
CA THR A 11 16.81 40.95 -35.42
C THR A 11 15.52 40.28 -34.95
N SER A 12 15.62 39.17 -34.20
CA SER A 12 14.65 38.83 -33.16
C SER A 12 15.25 37.87 -32.11
N VAL A 13 15.20 38.33 -30.87
CA VAL A 13 15.70 37.70 -29.64
C VAL A 13 14.73 36.59 -29.19
N ARG A 14 15.25 35.41 -28.81
CA ARG A 14 14.49 34.36 -28.10
C ARG A 14 15.08 34.11 -26.69
N PRO A 15 14.28 34.18 -25.62
CA PRO A 15 14.68 33.79 -24.27
C PRO A 15 14.47 32.29 -23.98
N PRO A 16 15.12 31.74 -22.91
CA PRO A 16 15.07 30.32 -22.55
C PRO A 16 13.79 29.88 -21.84
N ALA A 17 13.53 28.58 -21.96
CA ALA A 17 12.30 27.88 -21.62
C ALA A 17 11.89 27.94 -20.13
N VAL A 18 10.63 28.29 -19.90
CA VAL A 18 9.91 28.16 -18.63
C VAL A 18 8.87 27.04 -18.76
N GLY A 19 8.77 26.18 -17.73
CA GLY A 19 7.54 25.47 -17.38
C GLY A 19 7.15 24.24 -18.20
N CYS A 20 7.59 23.06 -17.78
CA CYS A 20 6.89 21.81 -18.14
C CYS A 20 5.75 21.62 -17.14
N VAL A 21 4.57 22.13 -17.48
CA VAL A 21 3.30 21.80 -16.84
C VAL A 21 2.92 20.41 -17.37
N CYS A 22 3.05 19.36 -16.56
CA CYS A 22 2.52 18.04 -16.89
C CYS A 22 0.98 18.10 -16.82
N SER A 23 0.36 18.44 -17.94
CA SER A 23 -1.07 18.31 -18.18
C SER A 23 -1.47 16.83 -18.14
N LEU A 24 -2.53 16.54 -17.38
CA LEU A 24 -3.24 15.27 -17.39
C LEU A 24 -3.80 15.02 -18.79
N SER A 25 -3.24 14.04 -19.49
CA SER A 25 -3.92 13.38 -20.61
C SER A 25 -4.17 11.92 -20.24
N CYS A 26 -5.41 11.63 -19.85
CA CYS A 26 -5.94 10.29 -19.72
C CYS A 26 -6.00 9.64 -21.11
N ALA A 27 -5.06 8.75 -21.40
CA ALA A 27 -5.18 7.80 -22.51
C ALA A 27 -5.74 6.47 -21.97
N SER A 28 -6.97 6.16 -22.37
CA SER A 28 -7.62 4.87 -22.15
C SER A 28 -6.79 3.74 -22.76
N SER A 29 -6.25 2.86 -21.92
CA SER A 29 -5.63 1.60 -22.34
C SER A 29 -6.16 0.46 -21.48
N SER A 30 -7.08 -0.27 -22.08
CA SER A 30 -7.86 -1.37 -21.51
C SER A 30 -7.02 -2.66 -21.45
N SER A 31 -6.09 -2.79 -20.48
CA SER A 31 -5.48 -4.11 -20.14
C SER A 31 -4.66 -4.13 -18.83
N THR A 32 -4.14 -3.00 -18.32
CA THR A 32 -3.12 -3.00 -17.25
C THR A 32 -3.58 -2.46 -15.88
N ASN A 33 -4.88 -2.37 -15.63
CA ASN A 33 -5.41 -1.52 -14.53
C ASN A 33 -5.46 -2.18 -13.13
N ARG A 34 -5.05 -3.46 -12.98
CA ARG A 34 -5.03 -4.12 -11.65
C ARG A 34 -3.70 -3.92 -10.90
N SER A 35 -2.54 -3.96 -11.54
CA SER A 35 -1.26 -3.81 -10.81
C SER A 35 -1.07 -2.38 -10.27
N SER A 36 -1.49 -1.37 -11.04
CA SER A 36 -1.31 0.06 -10.71
C SER A 36 -1.92 0.46 -9.37
N ARG A 37 -3.05 -0.15 -8.96
CA ARG A 37 -3.73 0.19 -7.70
C ARG A 37 -3.03 -0.38 -6.46
N HIS A 38 -2.43 -1.56 -6.55
CA HIS A 38 -1.67 -2.15 -5.44
C HIS A 38 -0.29 -1.49 -5.28
N ASP A 39 0.33 -1.10 -6.40
CA ASP A 39 1.58 -0.35 -6.37
C ASP A 39 1.41 1.06 -5.80
N PHE A 40 0.25 1.70 -6.00
CA PHE A 40 -0.09 2.96 -5.33
C PHE A 40 -0.17 2.84 -3.79
N LYS A 41 -0.84 1.79 -3.28
CA LYS A 41 -0.89 1.52 -1.82
C LYS A 41 0.51 1.24 -1.24
N ARG A 42 1.40 0.64 -2.04
CA ARG A 42 2.81 0.42 -1.67
C ARG A 42 3.60 1.72 -1.60
N MET A 43 3.44 2.64 -2.55
CA MET A 43 4.15 3.93 -2.57
C MET A 43 3.76 4.75 -1.34
N THR A 44 2.46 4.89 -1.11
CA THR A 44 1.92 5.70 -0.02
C THR A 44 2.31 5.20 1.37
N SER A 45 2.47 3.89 1.59
CA SER A 45 2.94 3.34 2.86
C SER A 45 4.45 3.55 3.08
N ARG A 46 5.26 3.48 2.01
CA ARG A 46 6.70 3.79 2.05
C ARG A 46 6.95 5.25 2.37
N ASP A 47 6.18 6.15 1.76
CA ASP A 47 6.28 7.60 2.00
C ASP A 47 5.89 7.94 3.45
N ALA A 48 4.81 7.32 3.94
CA ALA A 48 4.40 7.45 5.33
C ALA A 48 5.51 7.01 6.31
N ARG A 49 6.16 5.88 6.05
CA ARG A 49 7.30 5.41 6.84
C ARG A 49 8.48 6.38 6.75
N ALA A 50 8.81 6.89 5.56
CA ALA A 50 9.92 7.82 5.37
C ALA A 50 9.73 9.09 6.20
N LYS A 51 8.50 9.64 6.24
CA LYS A 51 8.14 10.80 7.07
C LYS A 51 8.26 10.50 8.57
N LEU A 52 7.94 9.27 9.00
CA LEU A 52 8.01 8.87 10.42
C LEU A 52 9.39 8.36 10.86
N ARG A 53 10.34 8.20 9.94
CA ARG A 53 11.70 7.75 10.26
C ARG A 53 12.35 8.54 11.42
N PRO A 54 12.35 9.89 11.45
CA PRO A 54 12.95 10.64 12.56
C PRO A 54 12.32 10.30 13.92
N ILE A 55 11.01 10.03 13.95
CA ILE A 55 10.29 9.67 15.17
C ILE A 55 10.71 8.27 15.65
N PHE A 56 10.84 7.30 14.74
CA PHE A 56 11.29 5.97 15.12
C PHE A 56 12.76 5.94 15.59
N THR A 57 13.61 6.83 15.08
CA THR A 57 15.01 6.97 15.52
C THR A 57 15.19 7.80 16.78
N SER A 58 14.18 8.54 17.21
CA SER A 58 14.26 9.40 18.41
C SER A 58 14.34 8.60 19.72
N ARG A 59 14.64 9.28 20.84
CA ARG A 59 14.73 8.67 22.19
C ARG A 59 13.36 8.47 22.88
N LEU A 60 12.30 8.29 22.11
CA LEU A 60 10.96 8.01 22.65
C LEU A 60 10.87 6.58 23.23
N PRO A 61 10.02 6.35 24.24
CA PRO A 61 9.78 5.01 24.75
C PRO A 61 9.21 4.10 23.65
N ILE A 62 9.65 2.83 23.65
CA ILE A 62 9.34 1.84 22.62
C ILE A 62 7.82 1.66 22.46
N LYS A 63 7.07 1.62 23.56
CA LYS A 63 5.60 1.50 23.56
C LYS A 63 4.92 2.60 22.73
N THR A 64 5.37 3.85 22.86
CA THR A 64 4.83 4.98 22.09
C THR A 64 5.16 4.85 20.59
N LYS A 65 6.38 4.41 20.25
CA LYS A 65 6.76 4.16 18.85
C LYS A 65 5.89 3.07 18.22
N VAL A 66 5.63 1.97 18.95
CA VAL A 66 4.74 0.89 18.50
C VAL A 66 3.31 1.39 18.32
N ALA A 67 2.80 2.23 19.24
CA ALA A 67 1.48 2.83 19.12
C ALA A 67 1.36 3.71 17.86
N ILE A 68 2.37 4.54 17.57
CA ILE A 68 2.42 5.37 16.35
C ILE A 68 2.43 4.50 15.10
N TYR A 69 3.23 3.42 15.10
CA TYR A 69 3.23 2.46 13.99
C TYR A 69 1.85 1.83 13.75
N LYS A 70 1.21 1.32 14.81
CA LYS A 70 -0.13 0.72 14.75
C LYS A 70 -1.18 1.73 14.26
N CYS A 71 -1.11 2.98 14.72
CA CYS A 71 -2.08 4.02 14.42
C CYS A 71 -1.98 4.57 12.98
N TYR A 72 -0.77 4.75 12.44
CA TYR A 72 -0.60 5.46 11.15
C TYR A 72 -0.10 4.56 10.01
N VAL A 73 1.02 3.86 10.21
CA VAL A 73 1.63 3.06 9.13
C VAL A 73 0.77 1.83 8.85
N ARG A 74 0.38 1.12 9.90
CA ARG A 74 -0.42 -0.11 9.78
C ARG A 74 -1.80 0.19 9.22
N THR A 75 -2.50 1.21 9.73
CA THR A 75 -3.81 1.62 9.19
C THR A 75 -3.73 1.98 7.71
N ARG A 76 -2.72 2.73 7.26
CA ARG A 76 -2.52 3.04 5.84
C ARG A 76 -2.28 1.78 4.99
N GLN A 77 -1.56 0.80 5.52
CA GLN A 77 -1.33 -0.47 4.83
C GLN A 77 -2.58 -1.34 4.76
N THR A 78 -3.39 -1.38 5.82
CA THR A 78 -4.45 -2.39 6.01
C THR A 78 -5.87 -1.87 5.94
N TYR A 79 -6.09 -0.56 5.75
CA TYR A 79 -7.43 0.06 5.79
C TYR A 79 -8.48 -0.67 4.94
N ALA A 80 -8.14 -1.01 3.70
CA ALA A 80 -9.06 -1.71 2.80
C ALA A 80 -8.77 -3.22 2.72
N ALA A 81 -7.89 -3.76 3.56
CA ALA A 81 -7.35 -5.12 3.40
C ALA A 81 -8.40 -6.22 3.27
N PRO A 82 -9.52 -6.21 4.04
CA PRO A 82 -10.57 -7.22 3.88
C PRO A 82 -11.07 -7.37 2.44
N ALA A 83 -11.07 -6.29 1.64
CA ALA A 83 -11.59 -6.33 0.27
C ALA A 83 -10.59 -6.82 -0.80
N TRP A 84 -9.28 -6.63 -0.60
CA TRP A 84 -8.29 -6.86 -1.67
C TRP A 84 -7.14 -7.79 -1.30
N TYR A 85 -6.95 -8.12 -0.03
CA TYR A 85 -5.81 -8.92 0.40
C TYR A 85 -5.84 -10.37 -0.13
N ALA A 86 -7.04 -10.94 -0.29
CA ALA A 86 -7.24 -12.26 -0.91
C ALA A 86 -6.71 -12.30 -2.34
N LEU A 87 -6.83 -11.18 -3.07
CA LEU A 87 -6.41 -11.05 -4.45
C LEU A 87 -4.90 -10.79 -4.60
N CYS A 88 -4.18 -10.57 -3.51
CA CYS A 88 -2.74 -10.33 -3.57
C CYS A 88 -1.94 -11.61 -3.82
N SER A 89 -0.96 -11.51 -4.70
CA SER A 89 0.00 -12.59 -4.93
C SER A 89 0.94 -12.77 -3.73
N GLY A 90 1.52 -13.97 -3.58
CA GLY A 90 2.46 -14.26 -2.49
C GLY A 90 3.60 -13.24 -2.38
N LEU A 91 4.17 -12.81 -3.52
CA LEU A 91 5.20 -11.76 -3.56
C LEU A 91 4.72 -10.42 -3.00
N GLN A 92 3.46 -10.05 -3.23
CA GLN A 92 2.88 -8.82 -2.67
C GLN A 92 2.70 -8.93 -1.15
N ARG A 93 2.23 -10.08 -0.65
CA ARG A 93 2.09 -10.36 0.78
C ARG A 93 3.45 -10.31 1.48
N GLN A 94 4.46 -10.98 0.93
CA GLN A 94 5.84 -10.94 1.43
C GLN A 94 6.42 -9.53 1.49
N ARG A 95 6.15 -8.69 0.48
CA ARG A 95 6.61 -7.30 0.48
C ARG A 95 5.93 -6.45 1.57
N LEU A 96 4.65 -6.68 1.87
CA LEU A 96 3.95 -6.02 2.98
C LEU A 96 4.55 -6.46 4.33
N GLN A 97 4.81 -7.76 4.50
CA GLN A 97 5.47 -8.29 5.68
C GLN A 97 6.89 -7.72 5.84
N ALA A 98 7.66 -7.61 4.76
CA ALA A 98 8.99 -6.99 4.78
C ALA A 98 8.94 -5.51 5.19
N GLN A 99 7.92 -4.75 4.75
CA GLN A 99 7.73 -3.37 5.20
C GLN A 99 7.50 -3.29 6.72
N GLN A 100 6.67 -4.17 7.28
CA GLN A 100 6.46 -4.28 8.72
C GLN A 100 7.77 -4.61 9.43
N ASN A 101 8.49 -5.65 8.99
CA ASN A 101 9.74 -6.10 9.61
C ASN A 101 10.80 -4.99 9.65
N ILE A 102 10.94 -4.19 8.59
CA ILE A 102 11.86 -3.05 8.58
C ILE A 102 11.49 -2.01 9.66
N VAL A 103 10.19 -1.73 9.82
CA VAL A 103 9.73 -0.76 10.83
C VAL A 103 9.92 -1.29 12.24
N LEU A 104 9.57 -2.55 12.50
CA LEU A 104 9.75 -3.18 13.81
C LEU A 104 11.23 -3.19 14.21
N ARG A 105 12.12 -3.50 13.28
CA ARG A 105 13.58 -3.44 13.50
C ARG A 105 14.07 -2.02 13.79
N LEU A 106 13.54 -1.03 13.09
CA LEU A 106 13.87 0.38 13.33
C LEU A 106 13.41 0.84 14.73
N ILE A 107 12.23 0.38 15.19
CA ILE A 107 11.68 0.71 16.51
C ILE A 107 12.51 0.05 17.62
N ALA A 108 12.84 -1.23 17.46
CA ALA A 108 13.64 -1.99 18.42
C ALA A 108 15.13 -1.61 18.42
N GLY A 109 15.62 -0.98 17.33
CA GLY A 109 17.07 -0.74 17.15
C GLY A 109 17.86 -2.03 16.93
N ALA A 110 17.21 -3.08 16.42
CA ALA A 110 17.79 -4.42 16.36
C ALA A 110 18.74 -4.63 15.17
N GLY A 111 19.88 -5.27 15.44
CA GLY A 111 20.87 -5.69 14.46
C GLY A 111 20.38 -6.80 13.52
N TRP A 112 21.17 -7.12 12.50
CA TRP A 112 20.86 -8.15 11.49
C TRP A 112 20.83 -9.58 12.02
N TYR A 113 21.50 -9.83 13.13
CA TYR A 113 21.58 -11.13 13.79
C TYR A 113 20.31 -11.51 14.58
N VAL A 114 19.40 -10.56 14.84
CA VAL A 114 18.15 -10.85 15.56
C VAL A 114 17.08 -11.32 14.59
N LYS A 115 16.46 -12.47 14.87
CA LYS A 115 15.35 -13.01 14.08
C LYS A 115 14.13 -12.09 14.14
N ASN A 116 13.45 -11.90 13.01
CA ASN A 116 12.29 -11.00 12.92
C ASN A 116 11.12 -11.46 13.82
N ASP A 117 10.94 -12.77 13.98
CA ASP A 117 9.84 -13.33 14.78
C ASP A 117 10.02 -12.98 16.26
N VAL A 118 11.25 -13.06 16.78
CA VAL A 118 11.57 -12.67 18.16
C VAL A 118 11.23 -11.19 18.39
N ILE A 119 11.55 -10.32 17.42
CA ILE A 119 11.24 -8.89 17.51
C ILE A 119 9.72 -8.65 17.49
N ALA A 120 8.99 -9.38 16.66
CA ALA A 120 7.53 -9.27 16.58
C ALA A 120 6.86 -9.72 17.89
N THR A 121 7.35 -10.81 18.48
CA THR A 121 6.87 -11.33 19.78
C THR A 121 7.18 -10.36 20.91
N ASP A 122 8.42 -9.85 21.00
CA ASP A 122 8.84 -8.90 22.05
C ASP A 122 8.04 -7.58 22.00
N LEU A 123 7.77 -7.08 20.78
CA LEU A 123 6.95 -5.87 20.60
C LEU A 123 5.43 -6.13 20.71
N GLY A 124 4.98 -7.38 20.80
CA GLY A 124 3.56 -7.75 20.83
C GLY A 124 2.81 -7.28 19.58
N VAL A 125 3.37 -7.52 18.40
CA VAL A 125 2.80 -7.10 17.11
C VAL A 125 2.51 -8.31 16.24
N GLU A 126 1.22 -8.59 16.01
CA GLU A 126 0.74 -9.60 15.05
C GLU A 126 1.28 -9.33 13.63
N THR A 127 1.48 -10.38 12.85
CA THR A 127 1.88 -10.30 11.44
C THR A 127 0.82 -9.59 10.60
N VAL A 128 1.16 -9.15 9.38
CA VAL A 128 0.18 -8.51 8.49
C VAL A 128 -0.96 -9.49 8.18
N GLU A 129 -0.63 -10.77 7.96
CA GLU A 129 -1.60 -11.81 7.59
C GLU A 129 -2.62 -12.08 8.70
N GLU A 130 -2.15 -12.33 9.93
CA GLU A 130 -3.02 -12.56 11.09
C GLU A 130 -3.96 -11.37 11.34
N PHE A 131 -3.42 -10.16 11.22
CA PHE A 131 -4.19 -8.95 11.46
C PHE A 131 -5.25 -8.72 10.39
N VAL A 132 -4.90 -8.94 9.12
CA VAL A 132 -5.88 -8.87 8.04
C VAL A 132 -6.94 -9.94 8.25
N ARG A 133 -6.58 -11.17 8.62
CA ARG A 133 -7.54 -12.24 8.93
C ARG A 133 -8.50 -11.83 10.05
N LYS A 134 -7.98 -11.25 11.13
CA LYS A 134 -8.76 -10.71 12.25
C LYS A 134 -9.70 -9.58 11.80
N LEU A 135 -9.20 -8.63 11.00
CA LEU A 135 -10.02 -7.55 10.44
C LEU A 135 -11.14 -8.08 9.55
N THR A 136 -10.82 -9.03 8.68
CA THR A 136 -11.76 -9.66 7.75
C THR A 136 -12.85 -10.43 8.50
N ARG A 137 -12.48 -11.22 9.52
CA ARG A 137 -13.42 -11.89 10.43
C ARG A 137 -14.36 -10.90 11.10
N CYS A 138 -13.81 -9.85 11.71
CA CYS A 138 -14.62 -8.81 12.35
C CYS A 138 -15.56 -8.10 11.37
N ALA A 139 -15.10 -7.82 10.15
CA ALA A 139 -15.91 -7.14 9.13
C ALA A 139 -17.09 -8.01 8.67
N PHE A 140 -16.85 -9.29 8.37
CA PHE A 140 -17.92 -10.20 7.96
C PHE A 140 -18.85 -10.54 9.11
N ASN A 141 -18.36 -10.77 10.32
CA ASN A 141 -19.23 -11.01 11.48
C ASN A 141 -20.14 -9.81 11.76
N ARG A 142 -19.66 -8.57 11.55
CA ARG A 142 -20.52 -7.37 11.67
C ARG A 142 -21.55 -7.28 10.56
N ALA A 143 -21.18 -7.66 9.34
CA ALA A 143 -22.13 -7.71 8.23
C ALA A 143 -23.22 -8.75 8.52
N ASP A 144 -22.82 -9.94 8.98
CA ASP A 144 -23.69 -11.09 9.29
C ASP A 144 -24.53 -10.88 10.56
N ALA A 145 -24.11 -10.02 11.49
CA ALA A 145 -24.89 -9.63 12.68
C ALA A 145 -25.78 -8.39 12.46
N GLY A 146 -25.70 -7.74 11.30
CA GLY A 146 -26.45 -6.52 11.01
C GLY A 146 -27.97 -6.74 10.93
N PRO A 147 -28.78 -5.68 11.13
CA PRO A 147 -30.25 -5.77 11.04
C PRO A 147 -30.77 -5.87 9.61
N HIS A 148 -29.91 -5.83 8.59
CA HIS A 148 -30.29 -5.77 7.18
C HIS A 148 -30.12 -7.14 6.48
N PRO A 149 -31.23 -7.87 6.23
CA PRO A 149 -31.17 -9.21 5.63
C PRO A 149 -30.65 -9.22 4.19
N SER A 150 -30.78 -8.09 3.49
CA SER A 150 -30.21 -7.92 2.15
C SER A 150 -28.69 -8.06 2.14
N LEU A 151 -27.99 -7.66 3.22
CA LEU A 151 -26.53 -7.78 3.32
C LEU A 151 -26.10 -9.23 3.62
N HIS A 152 -26.88 -9.96 4.42
CA HIS A 152 -26.65 -11.39 4.73
C HIS A 152 -26.64 -12.24 3.47
N ASN A 153 -27.58 -11.95 2.56
CA ASN A 153 -27.78 -12.73 1.34
C ASN A 153 -26.82 -12.37 0.20
N LEU A 154 -26.00 -11.31 0.34
CA LEU A 154 -24.95 -11.01 -0.66
C LEU A 154 -23.80 -12.02 -0.62
N ALA A 155 -23.62 -12.70 0.52
CA ALA A 155 -22.48 -13.56 0.76
C ALA A 155 -22.52 -14.95 0.09
N PRO A 156 -23.68 -15.65 0.01
CA PRO A 156 -23.73 -17.01 -0.57
C PRO A 156 -23.83 -17.01 -2.10
N HIS A 157 -24.32 -15.93 -2.72
CA HIS A 157 -24.84 -15.95 -4.11
C HIS A 157 -23.89 -15.47 -5.20
N LEU A 158 -22.66 -15.08 -4.88
CA LEU A 158 -21.65 -14.92 -5.94
C LEU A 158 -21.12 -16.31 -6.26
N ASP A 159 -21.71 -16.97 -7.27
CA ASP A 159 -21.18 -18.19 -7.86
C ASP A 159 -19.66 -18.10 -7.93
N ARG A 160 -18.97 -19.12 -7.40
CA ARG A 160 -17.51 -19.11 -7.35
C ARG A 160 -16.99 -18.82 -8.76
N PRO A 161 -16.22 -17.73 -8.97
CA PRO A 161 -15.85 -17.33 -10.31
C PRO A 161 -15.06 -18.46 -10.98
N THR A 162 -15.43 -18.80 -12.21
CA THR A 162 -14.85 -19.91 -12.99
C THR A 162 -13.32 -19.84 -13.12
N LYS A 163 -12.74 -18.63 -12.96
CA LYS A 163 -11.30 -18.36 -13.01
C LYS A 163 -10.51 -18.69 -11.73
N GLY A 164 -11.14 -19.23 -10.68
CA GLY A 164 -10.41 -19.79 -9.51
C GLY A 164 -9.67 -18.79 -8.63
N TYR A 165 -9.94 -17.49 -8.72
CA TYR A 165 -9.35 -16.50 -7.80
C TYR A 165 -9.95 -16.62 -6.39
N GLN A 166 -9.12 -16.38 -5.36
CA GLN A 166 -9.55 -16.35 -3.96
C GLN A 166 -10.48 -15.16 -3.70
N LEU A 167 -11.58 -15.42 -3.00
CA LEU A 167 -12.51 -14.39 -2.55
C LEU A 167 -12.08 -13.84 -1.18
N PRO A 168 -12.44 -12.58 -0.87
CA PRO A 168 -12.29 -12.00 0.46
C PRO A 168 -12.72 -12.88 1.65
N ARG A 169 -13.82 -13.65 1.49
CA ARG A 169 -14.31 -14.57 2.53
C ARG A 169 -13.43 -15.81 2.69
N ASP A 170 -12.72 -16.25 1.65
CA ASP A 170 -11.86 -17.45 1.71
C ASP A 170 -10.75 -17.29 2.77
N LEU A 171 -10.27 -16.05 2.98
CA LEU A 171 -9.30 -15.73 4.04
C LEU A 171 -9.78 -16.07 5.46
N VAL A 172 -11.09 -16.16 5.68
CA VAL A 172 -11.68 -16.50 6.98
C VAL A 172 -11.71 -18.02 7.19
N THR A 173 -11.91 -18.76 6.11
CA THR A 173 -12.25 -20.19 6.07
C THR A 173 -11.02 -21.10 6.09
N GLU A 174 -9.81 -20.60 5.83
CA GLU A 174 -8.61 -21.44 5.77
C GLU A 174 -8.45 -22.32 7.02
N SER A 175 -8.50 -23.62 6.75
CA SER A 175 -8.37 -24.74 7.67
C SER A 175 -6.94 -24.82 8.22
N PRO A 176 -6.69 -25.38 9.43
CA PRO A 176 -5.36 -25.44 10.05
C PRO A 176 -4.33 -26.36 9.37
N TYR A 177 -4.57 -26.78 8.12
CA TYR A 177 -3.72 -27.71 7.39
C TYR A 177 -3.17 -27.03 6.13
N ASP A 178 -2.22 -26.11 6.34
CA ASP A 178 -1.23 -25.61 5.38
C ASP A 178 0.07 -25.25 6.13
#